data_AF-A0A941WVR0-F1
#
_entry.id   AF-A0A941WVR0-F1
#
_cell.length_a   1.000
_cell.length_b   1.000
_cell.length_c   1.000
_cell.angle_alpha   90.00
_cell.angle_beta   90.00
_cell.angle_gamma   90.00
#
_symmetry.space_group_name_H-M   'P 1'
#
loop_
_entity.id
_entity.type
_entity.pdbx_description
1 polymer ?
#
loop_
_entity_poly.entity_id
_entity_poly.type
_entity_poly.pdbx_seq_one_letter_code
_entity_poly.pdbx_strand_id
1 'polypeptide(L)'
;MVRAGIKSHQKELQAVPLSCIPSFIRTLLNEQQIKVSNLEDIKMSMPATYGLKKGQEIGSFFDIILNNKNGDPIGFLALQFSKTDCVNFSNDEMNEILKLKFFIEENLEKMVSKK
;
A
#
# COMPACT_ATOMS: atom_id res chain seq x y z
N MET A 1 30.97 -11.62 5.40
CA MET A 1 30.18 -12.12 4.25
C MET A 1 29.11 -11.09 3.96
N VAL A 2 29.30 -10.26 2.93
CA VAL A 2 28.34 -9.21 2.53
C VAL A 2 27.42 -9.84 1.48
N ARG A 3 26.12 -9.98 1.78
CA ARG A 3 25.15 -10.46 0.79
C ARG A 3 25.02 -9.42 -0.32
N ALA A 4 25.40 -9.80 -1.54
CA ALA A 4 25.10 -9.05 -2.75
C ALA A 4 23.59 -9.10 -3.02
N GLY A 5 22.98 -7.95 -3.34
CA GLY A 5 21.59 -7.87 -3.83
C GLY A 5 20.65 -6.90 -3.09
N ILE A 6 21.05 -6.31 -1.97
CA ILE A 6 20.19 -5.37 -1.24
C ILE A 6 20.88 -4.01 -1.20
N LYS A 7 20.62 -3.16 -2.20
CA LYS A 7 20.72 -1.71 -1.95
C LYS A 7 19.70 -1.42 -0.85
N SER A 8 20.19 -1.19 0.36
CA SER A 8 19.37 -0.98 1.54
C SER A 8 18.58 0.32 1.41
N HIS A 9 17.41 0.28 0.74
CA HIS A 9 16.45 1.39 0.73
C HIS A 9 15.87 1.63 2.14
N GLN A 10 16.30 0.88 3.16
CA GLN A 10 16.00 1.13 4.56
C GLN A 10 16.37 2.56 4.99
N LYS A 11 17.46 3.14 4.46
CA LYS A 11 17.82 4.55 4.71
C LYS A 11 16.82 5.54 4.07
N GLU A 12 16.30 5.20 2.90
CA GLU A 12 15.27 5.98 2.19
C GLU A 12 13.90 5.86 2.87
N LEU A 13 13.56 4.68 3.39
CA LEU A 13 12.37 4.43 4.19
C LEU A 13 12.43 5.12 5.56
N GLN A 14 13.62 5.27 6.16
CA GLN A 14 13.82 6.07 7.38
C GLN A 14 13.73 7.58 7.11
N ALA A 15 13.90 8.02 5.86
CA ALA A 15 13.77 9.41 5.45
C ALA A 15 12.33 9.81 5.11
N VAL A 16 11.38 8.87 5.15
CA VAL A 16 9.95 9.18 5.01
C VAL A 16 9.54 10.07 6.17
N PRO A 17 9.12 11.32 5.93
CA PRO A 17 8.72 12.21 7.00
C PRO A 17 7.59 11.58 7.82
N LEU A 18 7.74 11.57 9.15
CA LEU A 18 6.66 11.14 10.07
C LEU A 18 5.37 11.95 9.88
N SER A 19 5.43 13.09 9.19
CA SER A 19 4.29 13.92 8.80
C SER A 19 3.49 13.38 7.60
N CYS A 20 4.01 12.41 6.85
CA CYS A 20 3.30 11.74 5.75
C CYS A 20 2.35 10.64 6.24
N ILE A 21 2.68 10.06 7.38
CA ILE A 21 2.02 8.91 7.97
C ILE A 21 0.60 9.24 8.44
N PRO A 22 0.28 10.39 9.06
CA PRO A 22 -1.02 10.59 9.69
C PRO A 22 -2.17 10.68 8.71
N SER A 23 -2.04 11.41 7.59
CA SER A 23 -3.16 11.60 6.65
C SER A 23 -3.38 10.39 5.77
N PHE A 24 -2.30 9.83 5.19
CA PHE A 24 -2.39 8.62 4.38
C PHE A 24 -2.88 7.41 5.18
N ILE A 25 -2.29 7.15 6.35
CA ILE A 25 -2.74 6.03 7.19
C ILE A 25 -4.13 6.31 7.75
N ARG A 26 -4.49 7.54 8.12
CA ARG A 26 -5.87 7.85 8.54
C ARG A 26 -6.87 7.59 7.42
N THR A 27 -6.62 8.06 6.21
CA THR A 27 -7.51 7.80 5.07
C THR A 27 -7.59 6.31 4.79
N LEU A 28 -6.45 5.61 4.77
CA LEU A 28 -6.42 4.18 4.50
C LEU A 28 -7.13 3.36 5.60
N LEU A 29 -7.01 3.76 6.87
CA LEU A 29 -7.70 3.13 8.00
C LEU A 29 -9.20 3.43 8.02
N ASN A 30 -9.61 4.63 7.63
CA ASN A 30 -11.02 5.03 7.61
C ASN A 30 -11.77 4.47 6.39
N GLU A 31 -11.16 4.55 5.20
CA GLU A 31 -11.77 4.14 3.93
C GLU A 31 -11.47 2.68 3.58
N GLN A 32 -10.58 2.02 4.33
CA GLN A 32 -10.07 0.65 4.13
C GLN A 32 -9.33 0.41 2.81
N GLN A 33 -9.40 1.33 1.87
CA GLN A 33 -8.71 1.32 0.60
C GLN A 33 -8.44 2.74 0.10
N ILE A 34 -7.41 2.92 -0.71
CA ILE A 34 -7.10 4.16 -1.42
C ILE A 34 -6.83 3.80 -2.88
N LYS A 35 -7.53 4.47 -3.80
CA LYS A 35 -7.32 4.36 -5.24
C LYS A 35 -6.93 5.71 -5.82
N VAL A 36 -5.81 5.76 -6.51
CA VAL A 36 -5.31 6.98 -7.18
C VAL A 36 -4.92 6.64 -8.61
N SER A 37 -5.73 7.06 -9.59
CA SER A 37 -5.46 6.87 -11.02
C SER A 37 -4.39 7.82 -11.56
N ASN A 38 -4.25 9.00 -10.97
CA ASN A 38 -3.19 9.94 -11.32
C ASN A 38 -2.58 10.52 -10.04
N LEU A 39 -1.28 10.32 -9.87
CA LEU A 39 -0.56 10.78 -8.69
C LEU A 39 -0.66 12.31 -8.49
N GLU A 40 -0.78 13.10 -9.55
CA GLU A 40 -0.90 14.56 -9.44
C GLU A 40 -2.18 15.00 -8.70
N ASP A 41 -3.24 14.18 -8.66
CA ASP A 41 -4.51 14.49 -7.98
C ASP A 41 -4.34 14.62 -6.46
N ILE A 42 -3.37 13.91 -5.89
CA ILE A 42 -3.12 13.91 -4.43
C ILE A 42 -2.05 14.91 -4.00
N LYS A 43 -1.50 15.70 -4.93
CA LYS A 43 -0.42 16.66 -4.67
C LYS A 43 -0.78 17.68 -3.60
N MET A 44 -2.03 18.16 -3.59
CA MET A 44 -2.50 19.14 -2.62
C MET A 44 -3.09 18.51 -1.36
N SER A 45 -3.82 17.39 -1.48
CA SER A 45 -4.49 16.73 -0.35
C SER A 45 -3.53 15.89 0.49
N MET A 46 -2.54 15.27 -0.13
CA MET A 46 -1.53 14.41 0.50
C MET A 46 -0.12 14.71 -0.05
N PRO A 47 0.42 15.94 0.13
CA PRO A 47 1.68 16.37 -0.48
C PRO A 47 2.88 15.50 -0.11
N ALA A 48 2.81 14.95 1.09
CA ALA A 48 3.76 14.02 1.66
C ALA A 48 3.79 12.67 0.92
N THR A 49 2.62 12.04 0.76
CA THR A 49 2.46 10.79 0.00
C THR A 49 2.81 10.97 -1.47
N TYR A 50 2.38 12.10 -2.04
CA TYR A 50 2.75 12.52 -3.39
C TYR A 50 4.28 12.55 -3.55
N GLY A 51 4.99 13.25 -2.66
CA GLY A 51 6.45 13.36 -2.73
C GLY A 51 7.15 12.00 -2.66
N LEU A 52 6.71 11.14 -1.74
CA LEU A 52 7.24 9.79 -1.59
C LEU A 52 7.03 8.94 -2.85
N LYS A 53 5.78 8.82 -3.32
CA LYS A 53 5.42 7.97 -4.46
C LYS A 53 6.01 8.52 -5.76
N LYS A 54 6.11 9.85 -5.91
CA LYS A 54 6.76 10.49 -7.07
C LYS A 54 8.25 10.20 -7.10
N GLY A 55 8.92 10.20 -5.95
CA GLY A 55 10.32 9.77 -5.84
C GLY A 55 10.56 8.30 -6.20
N GLN A 56 9.51 7.47 -6.14
CA GLN A 56 9.52 6.06 -6.54
C GLN A 56 9.06 5.85 -8.00
N GLU A 57 8.91 6.92 -8.78
CA GLU A 57 8.43 6.89 -10.17
C GLU A 57 7.05 6.22 -10.32
N ILE A 58 6.16 6.40 -9.33
CA ILE A 58 4.80 5.87 -9.35
C ILE A 58 3.86 6.88 -10.03
N GLY A 59 3.05 6.43 -10.98
CA GLY A 59 2.03 7.22 -11.66
C GLY A 59 0.60 6.96 -11.15
N SER A 60 0.32 5.74 -10.69
CA SER A 60 -0.97 5.35 -10.11
C SER A 60 -0.80 4.22 -9.09
N PHE A 61 -1.71 4.13 -8.11
CA PHE A 61 -1.66 3.08 -7.10
C PHE A 61 -3.03 2.75 -6.49
N PHE A 62 -3.14 1.53 -5.99
CA PHE A 62 -4.27 1.01 -5.23
C PHE A 62 -3.73 0.31 -3.98
N ASP A 63 -4.01 0.88 -2.83
CA ASP A 63 -3.60 0.34 -1.53
C ASP A 63 -4.87 -0.13 -0.79
N ILE A 64 -4.88 -1.37 -0.26
CA ILE A 64 -6.03 -1.94 0.47
C ILE A 64 -5.58 -2.53 1.81
N ILE A 65 -6.29 -2.23 2.89
CA ILE A 65 -5.99 -2.73 4.23
C ILE A 65 -6.16 -4.26 4.29
N LEU A 66 -5.20 -4.91 4.95
CA LEU A 66 -5.29 -6.28 5.42
C LEU A 66 -5.77 -6.26 6.88
N ASN A 67 -6.79 -7.06 7.18
CA ASN A 67 -7.37 -7.19 8.50
C ASN A 67 -7.11 -8.58 9.09
N ASN A 68 -7.00 -8.67 10.41
CA ASN A 68 -7.08 -9.96 11.10
C ASN A 68 -8.56 -10.40 11.24
N LYS A 69 -8.78 -11.58 11.82
CA LYS A 69 -10.13 -12.11 12.11
C LYS A 69 -10.98 -11.23 13.01
N ASN A 70 -10.37 -10.38 13.84
CA ASN A 70 -11.07 -9.44 14.71
C ASN A 70 -11.43 -8.13 13.99
N GLY A 71 -11.02 -7.96 12.74
CA GLY A 71 -11.19 -6.73 11.97
C GLY A 71 -10.12 -5.67 12.24
N ASP A 72 -9.06 -6.00 12.99
CA ASP A 72 -7.98 -5.05 13.24
C ASP A 72 -7.07 -4.95 12.01
N PRO A 73 -6.64 -3.73 11.62
CA PRO A 73 -5.69 -3.53 10.54
C PRO A 73 -4.32 -4.10 10.93
N ILE A 74 -3.84 -5.09 10.17
CA ILE A 74 -2.54 -5.75 10.39
C ILE A 74 -1.51 -5.43 9.30
N GLY A 75 -1.92 -4.72 8.25
CA GLY A 75 -1.07 -4.32 7.14
C GLY A 75 -1.88 -3.78 5.99
N PHE A 76 -1.27 -3.69 4.81
CA PHE A 76 -1.96 -3.36 3.56
C PHE A 76 -1.27 -4.03 2.37
N LEU A 77 -2.06 -4.32 1.34
CA LEU A 77 -1.57 -4.73 0.02
C LEU A 77 -1.46 -3.47 -0.84
N ALA A 78 -0.27 -3.22 -1.38
CA ALA A 78 0.01 -2.08 -2.24
C ALA A 78 0.21 -2.52 -3.70
N LEU A 79 -0.65 -2.07 -4.59
CA LEU A 79 -0.52 -2.26 -6.03
C LEU A 79 -0.09 -0.93 -6.65
N GLN A 80 1.13 -0.88 -7.19
CA GLN A 80 1.76 0.36 -7.63
C GLN A 80 2.21 0.23 -9.09
N PHE A 81 1.96 1.27 -9.88
CA PHE A 81 2.28 1.32 -11.30
C PHE A 81 3.00 2.61 -11.63
N SER A 82 4.03 2.54 -12.48
CA SER A 82 4.77 3.72 -12.93
C SER A 82 3.99 4.61 -13.91
N LYS A 83 2.90 4.09 -14.48
CA LYS A 83 2.02 4.80 -15.40
C LYS A 83 0.75 5.27 -14.70
N THR A 84 0.10 6.29 -15.24
CA THR A 84 -1.24 6.70 -14.82
C THR A 84 -2.30 5.70 -15.29
N ASP A 85 -3.49 5.78 -14.72
CA ASP A 85 -4.71 5.09 -15.16
C ASP A 85 -4.64 3.56 -15.19
N CYS A 86 -3.70 2.97 -14.44
CA CYS A 86 -3.51 1.51 -14.36
C CYS A 86 -4.37 0.84 -13.27
N VAL A 87 -5.10 1.63 -12.48
CA VAL A 87 -5.94 1.14 -11.37
C VAL A 87 -7.44 1.17 -11.71
N ASN A 88 -7.76 1.24 -13.00
CA ASN A 88 -9.12 1.20 -13.52
C ASN A 88 -9.64 -0.25 -13.61
N PHE A 89 -9.56 -0.97 -12.48
CA PHE A 89 -10.00 -2.35 -12.38
C PHE A 89 -11.51 -2.48 -12.63
N SER A 90 -11.87 -3.46 -13.45
CA SER A 90 -13.22 -4.01 -13.55
C SER A 90 -13.65 -4.68 -12.25
N ASN A 91 -14.94 -4.97 -12.11
CA ASN A 91 -15.47 -5.69 -10.95
C ASN A 91 -14.83 -7.09 -10.80
N ASP A 92 -14.57 -7.77 -11.91
CA ASP A 92 -13.96 -9.09 -11.90
C ASP A 92 -12.50 -9.02 -11.43
N GLU A 93 -11.73 -8.05 -11.93
CA GLU A 93 -10.36 -7.80 -11.47
C GLU A 93 -10.32 -7.41 -9.98
N MET A 94 -11.26 -6.58 -9.53
CA MET A 94 -11.38 -6.23 -8.12
C MET A 94 -11.67 -7.46 -7.24
N ASN A 95 -12.53 -8.37 -7.71
CA ASN A 95 -12.80 -9.63 -7.02
C ASN A 95 -11.54 -10.50 -6.89
N GLU A 96 -10.71 -10.57 -7.93
CA GLU A 96 -9.44 -11.30 -7.86
C GLU A 96 -8.44 -10.66 -6.87
N ILE A 97 -8.37 -9.32 -6.82
CA ILE A 97 -7.57 -8.60 -5.83
C ILE A 97 -8.06 -8.89 -4.41
N LEU A 98 -9.39 -8.91 -4.20
CA LEU A 98 -9.98 -9.24 -2.89
C LEU A 98 -9.72 -10.70 -2.50
N LYS A 99 -9.76 -11.65 -3.44
CA LYS A 99 -9.37 -13.05 -3.19
C LYS A 99 -7.91 -13.13 -2.73
N LEU A 100 -7.00 -12.38 -3.37
CA LEU A 100 -5.60 -12.30 -2.94
C LEU A 100 -5.48 -11.70 -1.52
N LYS A 101 -6.21 -10.62 -1.23
CA LYS A 101 -6.29 -10.04 0.12
C LYS A 101 -6.68 -11.12 1.14
N PHE A 102 -7.81 -11.80 0.95
CA PHE A 102 -8.28 -12.84 1.87
C PHE A 102 -7.29 -13.99 2.01
N PHE A 103 -6.67 -14.42 0.91
CA PHE A 103 -5.63 -15.43 0.93
C PHE A 103 -4.46 -15.02 1.83
N ILE A 104 -3.99 -13.78 1.74
CA ILE A 104 -2.90 -13.27 2.58
C ILE A 104 -3.33 -13.23 4.05
N GLU A 105 -4.51 -12.68 4.35
CA GLU A 105 -5.05 -12.59 5.72
C GLU A 105 -5.15 -13.97 6.39
N GLU A 106 -5.69 -14.98 5.68
CA GLU A 106 -5.78 -16.35 6.18
C GLU A 106 -4.41 -16.99 6.44
N ASN A 107 -3.44 -16.75 5.56
CA ASN A 107 -2.12 -17.34 5.71
C ASN A 107 -1.34 -16.67 6.85
N LEU A 108 -1.45 -15.35 7.01
CA LEU A 108 -0.87 -14.64 8.16
C LEU A 108 -1.41 -15.19 9.49
N GLU A 109 -2.72 -15.38 9.57
CA GLU A 109 -3.36 -16.01 10.72
C GLU A 109 -2.80 -17.42 10.99
N LYS A 110 -2.68 -18.28 9.96
CA LYS A 110 -2.11 -19.63 10.12
C LYS A 110 -0.65 -19.60 10.58
N MET A 111 0.11 -18.59 10.19
CA MET A 111 1.50 -18.43 10.62
C MET A 111 1.61 -18.02 12.09
N VAL A 112 0.69 -17.16 12.58
CA VAL A 112 0.66 -16.70 13.97
C VAL A 112 0.05 -17.77 14.90
N SER A 113 -0.95 -18.51 14.43
CA SER A 113 -1.66 -19.54 15.20
C SER A 113 -0.92 -20.89 15.28
N LYS A 114 0.26 -21.03 14.68
CA LYS A 114 1.17 -22.17 14.85
C LYS A 114 1.95 -22.11 16.20
N LYS A 115 1.22 -21.86 17.29
CA LYS A 115 1.65 -22.20 18.65
C LYS A 115 1.06 -23.55 19.04
#